data_AF-A0A8T5DLN4-F1
#
_entry.id   AF-A0A8T5DLN4-F1
#
_cell.length_a   1.000
_cell.length_b   1.000
_cell.length_c   1.000
_cell.angle_alpha   90.00
_cell.angle_beta   90.00
_cell.angle_gamma   90.00
#
_symmetry.space_group_name_H-M   'P 1'
#
loop_
_entity.id
_entity.type
_entity.pdbx_description
1 polymer ?
#
loop_
_entity_poly.entity_id
_entity_poly.type
_entity_poly.pdbx_seq_one_letter_code
_entity_poly.pdbx_strand_id
1 'polypeptide(L)'
;MSPKKERLEALMRILVCIVSGIIFGVWMILVRVLVIVQWIVVIITGKKINDIAKFCDIWNRNFFVMIRYLTFVKDKRPFPFGKLK
;
A
#
# COMPACT_ATOMS: atom_id res chain seq x y z
N MET A 1 15.65 -19.68 -2.75
CA MET A 1 16.18 -19.39 -1.40
C MET A 1 16.41 -20.75 -0.72
N SER A 2 17.09 -20.88 0.44
CA SER A 2 17.18 -22.22 1.06
C SER A 2 15.83 -22.60 1.72
N PRO A 3 15.45 -23.89 1.80
CA PRO A 3 14.14 -24.28 2.34
C PRO A 3 13.86 -23.75 3.75
N LYS A 4 14.89 -23.68 4.61
CA LYS A 4 14.78 -23.09 5.96
C LYS A 4 14.45 -21.60 5.92
N LYS A 5 15.08 -20.85 5.01
CA LYS A 5 14.84 -19.42 4.83
C LYS A 5 13.45 -19.13 4.25
N GLU A 6 12.95 -19.97 3.35
CA GLU A 6 11.59 -19.84 2.81
C GLU A 6 10.52 -20.06 3.88
N ARG A 7 10.69 -21.07 4.75
CA ARG A 7 9.80 -21.30 5.90
C ARG A 7 9.77 -20.11 6.86
N LEU A 8 10.94 -19.54 7.17
CA LEU A 8 11.03 -18.34 8.01
C LEU A 8 10.36 -17.13 7.36
N GLU A 9 10.55 -16.91 6.05
CA GLU A 9 9.92 -15.80 5.36
C GLU A 9 8.39 -15.97 5.31
N ALA A 10 7.89 -17.19 5.12
CA ALA A 10 6.45 -17.48 5.19
C ALA A 10 5.85 -17.11 6.56
N LEU A 11 6.55 -17.40 7.67
CA LEU A 11 6.12 -16.97 9.01
C LEU A 11 6.20 -15.45 9.18
N MET A 12 7.26 -14.81 8.66
CA MET A 12 7.40 -13.35 8.67
C MET A 12 6.24 -12.65 7.95
N ARG A 13 5.65 -13.28 6.92
CA ARG A 13 4.49 -12.71 6.22
C ARG A 13 3.31 -12.42 7.14
N ILE A 14 3.09 -13.25 8.17
CA ILE A 14 2.00 -13.04 9.14
C ILE A 14 2.23 -11.75 9.93
N LEU A 15 3.44 -11.57 10.48
CA LEU A 15 3.80 -10.37 11.23
C LEU A 15 3.72 -9.11 10.35
N VAL A 16 4.26 -9.18 9.14
CA VAL A 16 4.23 -8.07 8.18
C VAL A 16 2.79 -7.75 7.77
N CYS A 17 1.94 -8.77 7.57
CA CYS A 17 0.52 -8.59 7.25
C CYS A 17 -0.18 -7.76 8.32
N ILE A 18 0.03 -8.10 9.59
CA ILE A 18 -0.60 -7.39 10.72
C ILE A 18 -0.13 -5.95 10.77
N VAL A 19 1.18 -5.71 10.84
CA VAL A 19 1.73 -4.35 11.04
C VAL A 19 1.50 -3.47 9.82
N SER A 20 1.88 -3.93 8.63
CA SER A 20 1.66 -3.16 7.40
C SER A 20 0.18 -3.02 7.07
N GLY A 21 -0.63 -4.05 7.33
CA GLY A 21 -2.08 -4.01 7.10
C GLY A 21 -2.78 -2.96 7.94
N ILE A 22 -2.42 -2.80 9.22
CA ILE A 22 -2.95 -1.74 10.07
C ILE A 22 -2.58 -0.36 9.50
N ILE A 23 -1.30 -0.15 9.18
CA ILE A 23 -0.81 1.13 8.64
C ILE A 23 -1.51 1.49 7.34
N PHE A 24 -1.57 0.56 6.38
CA PHE A 24 -2.23 0.81 5.10
C PHE A 24 -3.75 0.93 5.26
N GLY A 25 -4.35 0.24 6.24
CA GLY A 25 -5.77 0.36 6.57
C GLY A 25 -6.13 1.76 7.05
N VAL A 26 -5.36 2.32 8.00
CA VAL A 26 -5.55 3.71 8.45
C VAL A 26 -5.33 4.69 7.31
N TRP A 27 -4.25 4.52 6.53
CA TRP A 27 -3.96 5.39 5.39
C TRP A 27 -5.06 5.29 4.31
N MET A 28 -5.66 4.12 4.10
CA MET A 28 -6.76 3.94 3.15
C MET A 28 -7.98 4.81 3.51
N ILE A 29 -8.26 5.03 4.79
CA ILE A 29 -9.37 5.91 5.22
C ILE A 29 -9.16 7.32 4.67
N LEU A 30 -7.95 7.86 4.81
CA LEU A 30 -7.59 9.17 4.25
C LEU A 30 -7.68 9.18 2.72
N VAL A 31 -7.19 8.13 2.05
CA VAL A 31 -7.29 8.02 0.58
C VAL A 31 -8.75 8.04 0.12
N ARG A 32 -9.66 7.35 0.81
CA ARG A 32 -11.10 7.34 0.48
C ARG A 32 -11.70 8.75 0.56
N VAL A 33 -11.38 9.51 1.60
CA VAL A 33 -11.84 10.90 1.75
C VAL A 33 -11.29 11.76 0.61
N LEU A 34 -9.99 11.66 0.31
CA LEU A 34 -9.35 12.43 -0.74
C LEU A 34 -9.90 12.10 -2.14
N VAL A 35 -10.28 10.85 -2.39
CA VAL A 35 -10.94 10.46 -3.64
C VAL A 35 -12.30 11.15 -3.80
N ILE A 36 -13.10 11.22 -2.74
CA ILE A 36 -14.39 11.93 -2.77
C ILE A 36 -14.16 13.43 -3.03
N VAL A 37 -13.20 14.05 -2.34
CA VAL A 37 -12.84 15.46 -2.57
C VAL A 37 -12.40 15.70 -4.01
N GLN A 38 -11.49 14.86 -4.52
CA GLN A 38 -11.01 14.95 -5.90
C GLN A 38 -12.15 14.84 -6.90
N TRP A 39 -13.07 13.90 -6.68
CA TRP A 39 -14.22 13.69 -7.55
C TRP A 39 -15.13 14.92 -7.62
N ILE A 40 -15.45 15.53 -6.47
CA ILE A 40 -16.23 16.79 -6.41
C ILE A 40 -15.50 17.91 -7.16
N VAL A 41 -14.20 18.09 -6.91
CA VAL A 41 -13.40 19.14 -7.54
C VAL A 41 -13.35 18.97 -9.06
N VAL A 42 -13.19 17.74 -9.55
CA VAL A 42 -13.16 17.46 -11.00
C VAL A 42 -14.52 17.74 -11.64
N ILE A 43 -15.64 17.40 -10.99
CA ILE A 43 -16.98 17.70 -11.52
C ILE A 43 -17.19 19.21 -11.67
N ILE A 44 -16.76 20.00 -10.68
CA ILE A 44 -17.00 21.45 -10.68
C ILE A 44 -16.02 22.20 -11.58
N THR A 45 -14.74 21.81 -11.57
CA THR A 45 -13.65 22.57 -12.21
C THR A 45 -13.13 21.97 -13.50
N GLY A 46 -13.48 20.71 -13.80
CA GLY A 46 -12.90 19.92 -14.88
C GLY A 46 -11.41 19.56 -14.68
N LYS A 47 -10.80 19.91 -13.55
CA LYS A 47 -9.37 19.74 -13.29
C LYS A 47 -9.12 18.93 -12.03
N LYS A 48 -8.16 18.01 -12.12
CA LYS A 48 -7.73 17.18 -10.99
C LYS A 48 -6.69 17.92 -10.14
N ILE A 49 -6.70 17.72 -8.82
CA ILE A 49 -5.62 18.17 -7.94
C ILE A 49 -4.49 17.15 -8.04
N ASN A 50 -3.33 17.56 -8.57
CA ASN A 50 -2.22 16.66 -8.86
C ASN A 50 -1.63 16.03 -7.59
N ASP A 51 -1.60 16.76 -6.48
CA ASP A 51 -1.00 16.25 -5.24
C ASP A 51 -1.87 15.20 -4.56
N ILE A 52 -3.20 15.34 -4.61
CA ILE A 52 -4.12 14.28 -4.20
C ILE A 52 -3.90 13.02 -5.03
N ALA A 53 -3.79 13.18 -6.36
CA ALA A 53 -3.55 12.05 -7.26
C ALA A 53 -2.21 11.35 -6.93
N LYS A 54 -1.12 12.11 -6.74
CA LYS A 54 0.19 11.57 -6.34
C LYS A 54 0.13 10.85 -5.00
N PHE A 55 -0.58 11.40 -4.03
CA PHE A 55 -0.71 10.80 -2.70
C PHE A 55 -1.45 9.45 -2.75
N CYS A 56 -2.57 9.39 -3.48
CA CYS A 56 -3.32 8.15 -3.67
C CYS A 56 -2.49 7.10 -4.42
N ASP A 57 -1.70 7.55 -5.39
CA ASP A 57 -0.80 6.72 -6.20
C ASP A 57 0.37 6.13 -5.38
N ILE A 58 0.94 6.91 -4.45
CA ILE A 58 1.91 6.40 -3.45
C ILE A 58 1.26 5.29 -2.62
N TRP A 59 0.07 5.52 -2.05
CA TRP A 59 -0.62 4.49 -1.27
C TRP A 59 -0.87 3.22 -2.11
N ASN A 60 -1.37 3.35 -3.34
CA ASN A 60 -1.64 2.23 -4.26
C ASN A 60 -0.38 1.43 -4.59
N ARG A 61 0.74 2.10 -4.91
CA ARG A 61 2.02 1.42 -5.17
C ARG A 61 2.51 0.62 -3.98
N ASN A 62 2.42 1.18 -2.77
CA ASN A 62 2.87 0.52 -1.57
C ASN A 62 1.96 -0.64 -1.18
N PHE A 63 0.64 -0.46 -1.29
CA PHE A 63 -0.32 -1.53 -1.08
C PHE A 63 -0.12 -2.68 -2.09
N PHE A 64 0.17 -2.37 -3.35
CA PHE A 64 0.50 -3.38 -4.35
C PHE A 64 1.77 -4.18 -4.01
N VAL A 65 2.80 -3.53 -3.44
CA VAL A 65 3.98 -4.25 -2.92
C VAL A 65 3.57 -5.19 -1.78
N MET A 66 2.71 -4.74 -0.86
CA MET A 66 2.20 -5.58 0.23
C MET A 66 1.48 -6.82 -0.31
N ILE A 67 0.56 -6.65 -1.27
CA ILE A 67 -0.18 -7.79 -1.85
C ILE A 67 0.79 -8.78 -2.50
N ARG A 68 1.72 -8.31 -3.34
CA ARG A 68 2.72 -9.20 -3.96
C ARG A 68 3.59 -9.94 -2.96
N TYR A 69 3.86 -9.31 -1.83
CA TYR A 69 4.55 -9.94 -0.73
C TYR A 69 3.66 -11.03 -0.12
N LEU A 70 2.45 -10.70 0.33
CA LEU A 70 1.56 -11.67 0.98
C LEU A 70 1.16 -12.85 0.09
N THR A 71 1.08 -12.66 -1.22
CA THR A 71 0.73 -13.71 -2.18
C THR A 71 1.94 -14.44 -2.77
N PHE A 72 3.11 -14.36 -2.12
CA PHE A 72 4.33 -15.09 -2.51
C PHE A 72 4.86 -14.76 -3.92
N VAL A 73 4.43 -13.65 -4.52
CA VAL A 73 4.90 -13.22 -5.85
C VAL A 73 6.31 -12.62 -5.75
N LYS A 74 6.62 -11.91 -4.66
CA LYS A 74 7.97 -11.36 -4.41
C LYS A 74 8.28 -11.31 -2.91
N ASP A 75 9.53 -11.58 -2.55
CA ASP A 75 10.01 -11.47 -1.16
C ASP A 75 10.42 -10.05 -0.74
N LYS A 76 9.95 -9.03 -1.46
CA LYS A 76 10.17 -7.63 -1.12
C LYS A 76 9.14 -7.18 -0.09
N ARG A 77 9.59 -6.93 1.14
CA ARG A 77 8.72 -6.44 2.22
C ARG A 77 8.17 -5.04 1.94
N PRO A 78 6.89 -4.77 2.24
CA PRO A 78 6.29 -3.44 2.16
C PRO A 78 6.75 -2.54 3.32
N PHE A 79 6.45 -1.24 3.24
CA PHE A 79 6.56 -0.33 4.37
C PHE A 79 5.75 -0.86 5.59
N PRO A 80 6.25 -0.76 6.84
CA PRO A 80 7.48 -0.07 7.28
C PRO A 80 8.76 -0.91 7.22
N PHE A 81 8.67 -2.20 6.85
CA PHE A 81 9.82 -3.10 6.81
C PHE A 81 10.68 -2.95 5.54
N GLY A 82 10.19 -2.20 4.56
CA GLY A 82 10.89 -1.85 3.33
C GLY A 82 10.70 -0.37 2.99
N LYS A 83 11.33 0.06 1.88
CA LYS A 83 11.24 1.45 1.41
C LYS A 83 9.85 1.78 0.90
N LEU A 84 9.37 2.98 1.24
CA LEU A 84 8.20 3.59 0.64
C LEU A 84 8.45 3.83 -0.86
N LYS A 85 7.46 3.52 -1.70
CA LYS A 85 7.50 3.68 -3.16
C LYS A 85 6.51 4.70 -3.70
#